data_AF-A0ABD5WHJ2-F1
#
_entry.id   AF-A0ABD5WHJ2-F1
#
_cell.length_a   1.000
_cell.length_b   1.000
_cell.length_c   1.000
_cell.angle_alpha   90.00
_cell.angle_beta   90.00
_cell.angle_gamma   90.00
#
_symmetry.space_group_name_H-M   'P 1'
#
loop_
_entity.id
_entity.type
_entity.pdbx_description
1 polymer ?
#
loop_
_entity_poly.entity_id
_entity_poly.type
_entity_poly.pdbx_seq_one_letter_code
_entity_poly.pdbx_strand_id
1 'polypeptide(L)'
;MSAQSVVTGFVRNLKQRKWRYDRIVDRVVQPISTPFKPEPFDIVGADWDSLIVLDACRADLFESVAPIDEFAEYRRVNSPATSTQEWSRRVWKEDQLNTVYTTATPAVPNEPIGIFRSFENLWITSWDDESDTMLPGPVADRAREVVKQYPSMRHVVHFLQPHYPFVFADSDLLEGHEPSHEGLGWTIWDSLREGRISHEDCWRAYQQNLEGVLEVAMDLATDLPGRTVITSDHGNAMGEKPWWSPVELYNHPHDVWHPVLYEVPWAVIDGTNTSEGGDESDSVQDRLAALGYAD
;
A
#
# COMPACT_ATOMS: atom_id res chain seq x y z
N MET A 1 -32.70 -8.08 20.13
CA MET A 1 -32.69 -9.04 18.99
C MET A 1 -33.25 -10.37 19.48
N SER A 2 -34.22 -10.98 18.80
CA SER A 2 -34.79 -12.25 19.23
C SER A 2 -33.92 -13.43 18.75
N ALA A 3 -33.86 -14.52 19.51
CA ALA A 3 -33.11 -15.71 19.12
C ALA A 3 -33.55 -16.25 17.74
N GLN A 4 -34.84 -16.08 17.39
CA GLN A 4 -35.37 -16.44 16.07
C GLN A 4 -34.85 -15.54 14.95
N SER A 5 -34.66 -14.23 15.16
CA SER A 5 -34.09 -13.34 14.13
C SER A 5 -32.62 -13.65 13.88
N VAL A 6 -31.87 -14.03 14.92
CA VAL A 6 -30.47 -14.47 14.82
C VAL A 6 -30.36 -15.80 14.07
N VAL A 7 -31.18 -16.79 14.41
CA VAL A 7 -31.20 -18.10 13.74
C VAL A 7 -31.66 -17.99 12.28
N THR A 8 -32.67 -17.18 11.99
CA THR A 8 -33.16 -16.98 10.61
C THR A 8 -32.13 -16.24 9.75
N GLY A 9 -31.45 -15.23 10.30
CA GLY A 9 -30.34 -14.55 9.64
C GLY A 9 -29.15 -15.50 9.38
N PHE A 10 -28.84 -16.37 10.34
CA PHE A 10 -27.79 -17.38 10.22
C PHE A 10 -28.10 -18.42 9.11
N VAL A 11 -29.32 -18.95 9.06
CA VAL A 11 -29.75 -19.90 8.01
C VAL A 11 -29.82 -19.24 6.63
N ARG A 12 -30.21 -17.96 6.55
CA ARG A 12 -30.18 -17.20 5.30
C ARG A 12 -28.75 -17.01 4.78
N ASN A 13 -27.80 -16.72 5.66
CA ASN A 13 -26.41 -16.45 5.30
C ASN A 13 -25.61 -17.72 4.99
N LEU A 14 -25.99 -18.89 5.54
CA LEU A 14 -25.39 -20.19 5.21
C LEU A 14 -25.46 -20.53 3.71
N LYS A 15 -26.42 -19.98 2.97
CA LYS A 15 -26.52 -20.18 1.52
C LYS A 15 -25.55 -19.30 0.71
N GLN A 16 -25.03 -18.22 1.30
CA GLN A 16 -24.09 -17.32 0.63
C GLN A 16 -22.69 -17.93 0.63
N ARG A 17 -22.07 -18.07 -0.56
CA ARG A 17 -20.72 -18.65 -0.70
C ARG A 17 -19.67 -17.79 0.00
N LYS A 18 -19.69 -16.47 -0.21
CA LYS A 18 -18.84 -15.50 0.49
C LYS A 18 -18.89 -15.65 2.02
N TRP A 19 -20.09 -15.64 2.61
CA TRP A 19 -20.22 -15.76 4.07
C TRP A 19 -19.63 -17.06 4.62
N ARG A 20 -19.81 -18.18 3.92
CA ARG A 20 -19.21 -19.47 4.33
C ARG A 20 -17.69 -19.43 4.23
N TYR A 21 -17.17 -18.86 3.14
CA TYR A 21 -15.74 -18.66 2.95
C TYR A 21 -15.14 -17.82 4.09
N ASP A 22 -15.69 -16.63 4.34
CA ASP A 22 -15.23 -15.72 5.40
C ASP A 22 -15.22 -16.45 6.76
N ARG A 23 -16.26 -17.24 7.08
CA ARG A 23 -16.31 -18.02 8.33
C ARG A 23 -15.27 -19.13 8.42
N ILE A 24 -14.94 -19.79 7.31
CA ILE A 24 -13.89 -20.82 7.29
C ILE A 24 -12.52 -20.16 7.49
N VAL A 25 -12.26 -19.05 6.79
CA VAL A 25 -11.01 -18.30 6.92
C VAL A 25 -10.84 -17.79 8.35
N ASP A 26 -11.83 -17.07 8.88
CA ASP A 26 -11.76 -16.47 10.22
C ASP A 26 -11.66 -17.51 11.35
N ARG A 27 -12.40 -18.62 11.27
CA ARG A 27 -12.56 -19.54 12.42
C ARG A 27 -11.71 -20.78 12.36
N VAL A 28 -11.16 -21.10 11.19
CA VAL A 28 -10.35 -22.30 10.99
C VAL A 28 -8.98 -21.91 10.49
N VAL A 29 -8.91 -21.15 9.39
CA VAL A 29 -7.62 -20.87 8.76
C VAL A 29 -6.76 -19.94 9.62
N GLN A 30 -7.31 -18.80 10.04
CA GLN A 30 -6.58 -17.79 10.81
C GLN A 30 -5.98 -18.35 12.12
N PRO A 31 -6.73 -19.05 13.01
CA PRO A 31 -6.16 -19.57 14.25
C PRO A 31 -5.07 -20.63 14.04
N ILE A 32 -5.20 -21.46 13.00
CA ILE A 32 -4.18 -22.45 12.63
C ILE A 32 -2.95 -21.76 12.01
N SER A 33 -3.15 -20.60 11.37
CA SER A 33 -2.08 -19.86 10.74
C SER A 33 -1.18 -19.11 11.71
N THR A 34 -1.69 -18.71 12.88
CA THR A 34 -0.96 -17.87 13.85
C THR A 34 0.44 -18.40 14.24
N PRO A 35 0.64 -19.71 14.50
CA PRO A 35 1.98 -20.23 14.81
C PRO A 35 2.98 -20.16 13.64
N PHE A 36 2.53 -19.91 12.41
CA PHE A 36 3.38 -19.75 11.23
C PHE A 36 3.77 -18.29 10.96
N LYS A 37 3.42 -17.38 11.87
CA LYS A 37 3.84 -15.98 11.78
C LYS A 37 5.38 -15.90 11.68
N PRO A 38 5.94 -15.26 10.64
CA PRO A 38 7.38 -15.11 10.50
C PRO A 38 7.92 -14.10 11.51
N GLU A 39 9.23 -14.12 11.71
CA GLU A 39 9.92 -13.01 12.37
C GLU A 39 9.79 -11.75 11.51
N PRO A 40 9.22 -10.65 12.05
CA PRO A 40 8.97 -9.44 11.27
C PRO A 40 10.27 -8.66 11.06
N PHE A 41 10.39 -8.03 9.91
CA PHE A 41 11.46 -7.08 9.63
C PHE A 41 11.26 -5.79 10.46
N ASP A 42 12.35 -5.25 11.03
CA ASP A 42 12.32 -4.01 11.81
C ASP A 42 12.32 -2.79 10.90
N ILE A 43 11.13 -2.40 10.44
CA ILE A 43 10.92 -1.25 9.55
C ILE A 43 11.32 0.06 10.24
N VAL A 44 11.04 0.20 11.54
CA VAL A 44 11.31 1.45 12.28
C VAL A 44 12.82 1.62 12.50
N GLY A 45 13.52 0.54 12.86
CA GLY A 45 14.96 0.55 13.07
C GLY A 45 15.81 0.53 11.79
N ALA A 46 15.21 0.29 10.63
CA ALA A 46 15.92 0.31 9.35
C ALA A 46 16.38 1.72 8.96
N ASP A 47 17.45 1.79 8.18
CA ASP A 47 18.07 3.04 7.72
C ASP A 47 17.33 3.58 6.48
N TRP A 48 16.51 4.60 6.68
CA TRP A 48 15.80 5.34 5.63
C TRP A 48 15.38 6.73 6.13
N ASP A 49 15.46 7.70 5.23
CA ASP A 49 14.96 9.07 5.39
C ASP A 49 13.51 9.16 4.90
N SER A 50 13.20 8.48 3.79
CA SER A 50 11.85 8.37 3.23
C SER A 50 11.43 6.92 3.01
N LEU A 51 10.21 6.58 3.42
CA LEU A 51 9.59 5.27 3.24
C LEU A 51 8.32 5.42 2.39
N ILE A 52 8.41 4.99 1.14
CA ILE A 52 7.27 4.89 0.23
C ILE A 52 6.64 3.50 0.41
N VAL A 53 5.36 3.46 0.75
CA VAL A 53 4.58 2.23 0.98
C VAL A 53 3.51 2.11 -0.10
N LEU A 54 3.52 1.00 -0.82
CA LEU A 54 2.52 0.63 -1.81
C LEU A 54 1.52 -0.34 -1.17
N ASP A 55 0.25 0.04 -1.02
CA ASP A 55 -0.78 -0.77 -0.33
C ASP A 55 -1.01 -2.10 -1.07
N ALA A 56 -0.93 -3.20 -0.32
CA ALA A 56 -1.19 -4.55 -0.80
C ALA A 56 -0.34 -4.96 -2.01
N CYS A 57 0.93 -4.55 -2.12
CA CYS A 57 1.84 -4.87 -3.22
C CYS A 57 2.59 -6.18 -2.97
N ARG A 58 2.30 -7.22 -3.76
CA ARG A 58 3.03 -8.49 -3.69
C ARG A 58 4.47 -8.33 -4.18
N ALA A 59 5.40 -8.98 -3.50
CA ALA A 59 6.80 -8.99 -3.92
C ALA A 59 7.03 -9.60 -5.31
N ASP A 60 6.33 -10.68 -5.67
CA ASP A 60 6.50 -11.33 -6.99
C ASP A 60 5.97 -10.45 -8.14
N LEU A 61 4.87 -9.72 -7.90
CA LEU A 61 4.38 -8.74 -8.86
C LEU A 61 5.35 -7.55 -8.98
N PHE A 62 5.85 -7.04 -7.85
CA PHE A 62 6.86 -5.98 -7.84
C PHE A 62 8.11 -6.36 -8.63
N GLU A 63 8.63 -7.57 -8.44
CA GLU A 63 9.80 -8.09 -9.18
C GLU A 63 9.56 -8.20 -10.69
N SER A 64 8.31 -8.38 -11.11
CA SER A 64 7.97 -8.47 -12.54
C SER A 64 7.82 -7.12 -13.23
N VAL A 65 7.63 -6.04 -12.47
CA VAL A 65 7.34 -4.68 -12.97
C VAL A 65 8.49 -3.71 -12.71
N ALA A 66 9.09 -3.76 -11.53
CA ALA A 66 10.08 -2.80 -11.09
C ALA A 66 11.46 -3.05 -11.73
N PRO A 67 12.26 -1.99 -11.98
CA PRO A 67 13.62 -2.12 -12.49
C PRO A 67 14.57 -2.58 -11.36
N ILE A 68 14.50 -3.86 -10.98
CA ILE A 68 15.20 -4.39 -9.79
C ILE A 68 16.70 -4.08 -9.79
N ASP A 69 17.33 -4.13 -10.96
CA ASP A 69 18.77 -3.89 -11.14
C ASP A 69 19.17 -2.40 -11.01
N GLU A 70 18.21 -1.47 -10.96
CA GLU A 70 18.45 -0.03 -10.78
C GLU A 70 18.43 0.40 -9.31
N PHE A 71 17.93 -0.44 -8.40
CA PHE A 71 17.96 -0.17 -6.96
C PHE A 71 19.36 -0.39 -6.37
N ALA A 72 19.72 0.41 -5.37
CA ALA A 72 20.97 0.25 -4.65
C ALA A 72 21.01 -1.07 -3.85
N GLU A 73 19.87 -1.45 -3.28
CA GLU A 73 19.64 -2.76 -2.66
C GLU A 73 18.21 -3.20 -2.97
N TYR A 74 18.03 -4.49 -3.26
CA TYR A 74 16.72 -5.11 -3.30
C TYR A 74 16.71 -6.43 -2.53
N ARG A 75 15.68 -6.63 -1.72
CA ARG A 75 15.35 -7.93 -1.13
C ARG A 75 13.86 -8.03 -0.78
N ARG A 76 13.37 -9.25 -0.60
CA ARG A 76 12.10 -9.47 0.09
C ARG A 76 12.31 -9.39 1.59
N VAL A 77 11.36 -8.80 2.30
CA VAL A 77 11.33 -8.74 3.77
C VAL A 77 9.98 -9.20 4.30
N ASN A 78 9.93 -9.63 5.56
CA ASN A 78 8.70 -10.04 6.20
C ASN A 78 7.99 -8.84 6.82
N SER A 79 6.87 -8.43 6.25
CA SER A 79 5.94 -7.51 6.88
C SER A 79 5.43 -8.08 8.22
N PRO A 80 5.25 -7.24 9.26
CA PRO A 80 4.67 -7.68 10.53
C PRO A 80 3.17 -7.96 10.45
N ALA A 81 2.53 -7.85 9.29
CA ALA A 81 1.09 -7.87 9.10
C ALA A 81 0.69 -8.44 7.74
N THR A 82 -0.60 -8.76 7.62
CA THR A 82 -1.22 -9.24 6.37
C THR A 82 -2.37 -8.32 5.92
N SER A 83 -2.49 -7.14 6.54
CA SER A 83 -3.43 -6.07 6.19
C SER A 83 -2.92 -4.72 6.70
N THR A 84 -3.31 -3.61 6.06
CA THR A 84 -2.89 -2.24 6.40
C THR A 84 -3.17 -1.87 7.86
N GLN A 85 -4.32 -2.28 8.39
CA GLN A 85 -4.76 -1.95 9.74
C GLN A 85 -3.92 -2.67 10.81
N GLU A 86 -3.49 -3.89 10.51
CA GLU A 86 -2.53 -4.61 11.35
C GLU A 86 -1.13 -4.00 11.21
N TRP A 87 -0.72 -3.68 9.98
CA TRP A 87 0.59 -3.13 9.69
C TRP A 87 0.80 -1.83 10.46
N SER A 88 -0.15 -0.90 10.36
CA SER A 88 -0.11 0.37 11.07
C SER A 88 0.02 0.18 12.59
N ARG A 89 -0.73 -0.76 13.19
CA ARG A 89 -0.67 -0.99 14.64
C ARG A 89 0.60 -1.72 15.11
N ARG A 90 1.22 -2.51 14.22
CA ARG A 90 2.36 -3.37 14.57
C ARG A 90 3.70 -2.71 14.31
N VAL A 91 3.78 -1.85 13.30
CA VAL A 91 4.98 -1.05 13.02
C VAL A 91 5.07 0.11 14.01
N TRP A 92 3.99 0.86 14.21
CA TRP A 92 4.00 2.11 14.99
C TRP A 92 3.55 1.90 16.44
N LYS A 93 4.42 1.28 17.25
CA LYS A 93 4.12 0.96 18.67
C LYS A 93 4.52 2.05 19.67
N GLU A 94 5.45 2.90 19.27
CA GLU A 94 6.04 3.94 20.11
C GLU A 94 5.96 5.28 19.38
N ASP A 95 6.02 6.39 20.13
CA ASP A 95 5.99 7.74 19.57
C ASP A 95 7.11 7.93 18.53
N GLN A 96 6.72 8.29 17.31
CA GLN A 96 7.58 8.59 16.17
C GLN A 96 7.64 10.11 15.94
N LEU A 97 8.01 10.88 16.96
CA LEU A 97 8.00 12.36 16.91
C LEU A 97 9.02 12.97 15.93
N ASN A 98 9.90 12.13 15.35
CA ASN A 98 10.82 12.48 14.28
C ASN A 98 10.31 12.08 12.88
N THR A 99 9.05 11.62 12.76
CA THR A 99 8.49 11.08 11.52
C THR A 99 7.19 11.82 11.16
N VAL A 100 7.01 12.11 9.88
CA VAL A 100 5.77 12.63 9.30
C VAL A 100 5.16 11.57 8.38
N TYR A 101 3.84 11.39 8.46
CA TYR A 101 3.13 10.38 7.69
C TYR A 101 2.12 11.04 6.76
N THR A 102 2.21 10.75 5.46
CA THR A 102 1.25 11.18 4.42
C THR A 102 0.58 9.95 3.83
N THR A 103 -0.75 9.93 3.80
CA THR A 103 -1.51 8.76 3.35
C THR A 103 -2.78 9.14 2.58
N ALA A 104 -3.17 8.26 1.68
CA ALA A 104 -4.49 8.27 1.04
C ALA A 104 -5.39 7.09 1.47
N THR A 105 -4.89 6.15 2.28
CA THR A 105 -5.68 4.97 2.63
C THR A 105 -6.62 5.26 3.82
N PRO A 106 -7.93 4.94 3.71
CA PRO A 106 -8.88 5.08 4.82
C PRO A 106 -8.66 3.98 5.88
N ALA A 107 -7.86 2.96 5.56
CA ALA A 107 -7.61 1.80 6.41
C ALA A 107 -6.64 2.11 7.56
N VAL A 108 -5.86 3.19 7.48
CA VAL A 108 -5.08 3.66 8.63
C VAL A 108 -6.05 4.37 9.57
N PRO A 109 -6.38 3.79 10.75
CA PRO A 109 -7.31 4.42 11.68
C PRO A 109 -6.76 5.79 12.09
N ASN A 110 -7.62 6.72 12.53
CA ASN A 110 -7.19 8.01 13.12
C ASN A 110 -6.38 7.87 14.43
N GLU A 111 -6.02 6.65 14.83
CA GLU A 111 -5.27 6.32 16.05
C GLU A 111 -3.80 6.77 16.09
N PRO A 112 -3.06 7.05 15.00
CA PRO A 112 -1.70 7.55 15.12
C PRO A 112 -1.61 9.06 15.38
N ILE A 113 -2.74 9.75 15.61
CA ILE A 113 -2.74 11.14 16.08
C ILE A 113 -2.08 11.20 17.46
N GLY A 114 -0.84 11.70 17.51
CA GLY A 114 0.00 11.77 18.70
C GLY A 114 1.25 10.89 18.64
N ILE A 115 1.30 9.92 17.72
CA ILE A 115 2.50 9.09 17.46
C ILE A 115 3.46 9.87 16.56
N PHE A 116 2.97 10.44 15.47
CA PHE A 116 3.80 11.15 14.49
C PHE A 116 3.91 12.64 14.78
N ARG A 117 4.95 13.28 14.23
CA ARG A 117 5.08 14.73 14.23
C ARG A 117 3.93 15.42 13.50
N SER A 118 3.53 14.86 12.36
CA SER A 118 2.31 15.21 11.62
C SER A 118 1.75 13.96 10.94
N PHE A 119 0.43 13.93 10.77
CA PHE A 119 -0.30 12.86 10.10
C PHE A 119 -1.29 13.48 9.10
N GLU A 120 -0.97 13.36 7.81
CA GLU A 120 -1.71 13.94 6.69
C GLU A 120 -2.55 12.84 6.04
N ASN A 121 -3.86 12.82 6.30
CA ASN A 121 -4.79 11.87 5.66
C ASN A 121 -5.60 12.57 4.57
N LEU A 122 -5.27 12.26 3.31
CA LEU A 122 -5.84 12.91 2.13
C LEU A 122 -7.14 12.29 1.64
N TRP A 123 -7.52 11.10 2.13
CA TRP A 123 -8.74 10.39 1.74
C TRP A 123 -9.98 11.29 1.76
N ILE A 124 -10.07 12.17 2.77
CA ILE A 124 -11.22 13.05 2.97
C ILE A 124 -11.19 14.26 2.02
N THR A 125 -9.99 14.70 1.61
CA THR A 125 -9.79 16.00 0.95
C THR A 125 -9.52 15.92 -0.55
N SER A 126 -9.15 14.75 -1.06
CA SER A 126 -8.70 14.61 -2.46
C SER A 126 -9.29 13.37 -3.16
N TRP A 127 -10.48 12.98 -2.71
CA TRP A 127 -11.28 11.91 -3.32
C TRP A 127 -11.58 12.21 -4.79
N ASP A 128 -11.40 11.21 -5.66
CA ASP A 128 -11.79 11.28 -7.06
C ASP A 128 -13.13 10.58 -7.27
N ASP A 129 -14.18 11.37 -7.52
CA ASP A 129 -15.55 10.87 -7.71
C ASP A 129 -15.70 10.02 -8.99
N GLU A 130 -14.82 10.22 -9.99
CA GLU A 130 -14.87 9.49 -11.26
C GLU A 130 -14.36 8.05 -11.11
N SER A 131 -13.25 7.89 -10.39
CA SER A 131 -12.60 6.59 -10.14
C SER A 131 -13.08 5.92 -8.85
N ASP A 132 -13.95 6.58 -8.08
CA ASP A 132 -14.42 6.16 -6.75
C ASP A 132 -13.26 5.73 -5.83
N THR A 133 -12.14 6.46 -5.90
CA THR A 133 -10.93 6.20 -5.13
C THR A 133 -10.02 7.43 -5.03
N MET A 134 -8.89 7.29 -4.33
CA MET A 134 -7.80 8.26 -4.32
C MET A 134 -6.78 7.93 -5.42
N LEU A 135 -6.43 8.89 -6.27
CA LEU A 135 -5.34 8.75 -7.23
C LEU A 135 -3.97 8.97 -6.57
N PRO A 136 -2.87 8.41 -7.11
CA PRO A 136 -1.55 8.55 -6.48
C PRO A 136 -0.94 9.95 -6.64
N GLY A 137 -1.26 10.69 -7.72
CA GLY A 137 -0.72 12.03 -7.98
C GLY A 137 -0.86 13.01 -6.80
N PRO A 138 -2.10 13.24 -6.27
CA PRO A 138 -2.31 14.08 -5.10
C PRO A 138 -1.49 13.68 -3.85
N VAL A 139 -1.21 12.39 -3.67
CA VAL A 139 -0.40 11.89 -2.54
C VAL A 139 1.06 12.28 -2.71
N ALA A 140 1.59 12.10 -3.93
CA ALA A 140 2.97 12.48 -4.25
C ALA A 140 3.17 14.00 -4.15
N ASP A 141 2.23 14.79 -4.66
CA ASP A 141 2.29 16.25 -4.57
C ASP A 141 2.28 16.73 -3.12
N ARG A 142 1.40 16.16 -2.28
CA ARG A 142 1.39 16.48 -0.86
C ARG A 142 2.68 16.08 -0.17
N ALA A 143 3.23 14.89 -0.49
CA ALA A 143 4.48 14.43 0.09
C ALA A 143 5.64 15.42 -0.20
N ARG A 144 5.73 15.92 -1.44
CA ARG A 144 6.72 16.95 -1.82
C ARG A 144 6.59 18.23 -1.01
N GLU A 145 5.36 18.67 -0.74
CA GLU A 145 5.12 19.85 0.10
C GLU A 145 5.52 19.60 1.56
N VAL A 146 5.15 18.46 2.10
CA VAL A 146 5.38 18.07 3.50
C VAL A 146 6.87 17.91 3.78
N VAL A 147 7.63 17.36 2.85
CA VAL A 147 9.10 17.23 2.95
C VAL A 147 9.76 18.61 3.04
N LYS A 148 9.29 19.60 2.25
CA LYS A 148 9.78 20.98 2.35
C LYS A 148 9.42 21.64 3.70
N GLN A 149 8.28 21.26 4.29
CA GLN A 149 7.85 21.77 5.60
C GLN A 149 8.62 21.13 6.76
N TYR A 150 9.05 19.87 6.61
CA TYR A 150 9.75 19.09 7.64
C TYR A 150 11.02 18.40 7.09
N PRO A 151 12.04 19.17 6.64
CA PRO A 151 13.17 18.64 5.89
C PRO A 151 14.13 17.75 6.69
N SER A 152 14.11 17.85 8.03
CA SER A 152 14.96 17.05 8.93
C SER A 152 14.25 15.87 9.57
N MET A 153 13.02 15.58 9.13
CA MET A 153 12.20 14.47 9.66
C MET A 153 12.27 13.29 8.70
N ARG A 154 11.96 12.11 9.22
CA ARG A 154 11.66 10.94 8.40
C ARG A 154 10.28 11.10 7.77
N HIS A 155 10.09 10.62 6.56
CA HIS A 155 8.82 10.73 5.83
C HIS A 155 8.28 9.36 5.48
N VAL A 156 7.01 9.11 5.78
CA VAL A 156 6.27 7.95 5.28
C VAL A 156 5.24 8.44 4.28
N VAL A 157 5.24 7.86 3.08
CA VAL A 157 4.28 8.17 2.01
C VAL A 157 3.58 6.88 1.64
N HIS A 158 2.30 6.76 1.98
CA HIS A 158 1.52 5.53 1.79
C HIS A 158 0.50 5.71 0.67
N PHE A 159 0.79 5.12 -0.49
CA PHE A 159 -0.11 5.08 -1.64
C PHE A 159 -1.16 3.98 -1.45
N LEU A 160 -2.40 4.28 -1.87
CA LEU A 160 -3.47 3.29 -1.90
C LEU A 160 -3.28 2.28 -3.03
N GLN A 161 -2.58 2.63 -4.11
CA GLN A 161 -2.26 1.68 -5.17
C GLN A 161 -0.99 0.87 -4.80
N PRO A 162 -0.88 -0.41 -5.22
CA PRO A 162 -1.69 -1.09 -6.24
C PRO A 162 -2.98 -1.77 -5.75
N HIS A 163 -3.38 -1.60 -4.48
CA HIS A 163 -4.67 -2.11 -4.00
C HIS A 163 -5.84 -1.64 -4.88
N TYR A 164 -6.93 -2.41 -4.89
CA TYR A 164 -8.13 -2.06 -5.65
C TYR A 164 -8.80 -0.79 -5.09
N PRO A 165 -9.51 0.01 -5.90
CA PRO A 165 -9.80 -0.15 -7.33
C PRO A 165 -8.57 0.01 -8.25
N PHE A 166 -8.56 -0.73 -9.37
CA PHE A 166 -7.46 -0.72 -10.35
C PHE A 166 -7.63 0.42 -11.36
N VAL A 167 -7.29 1.65 -10.94
CA VAL A 167 -7.54 2.87 -11.72
C VAL A 167 -6.72 3.01 -12.99
N PHE A 168 -5.57 2.34 -13.07
CA PHE A 168 -4.75 2.32 -14.28
C PHE A 168 -5.03 1.13 -15.20
N ALA A 169 -5.90 0.20 -14.79
CA ALA A 169 -6.17 -0.99 -15.57
C ALA A 169 -7.13 -0.72 -16.72
N ASP A 170 -6.91 -1.41 -17.84
CA ASP A 170 -7.84 -1.41 -18.95
C ASP A 170 -9.20 -1.99 -18.51
N SER A 171 -10.29 -1.30 -18.87
CA SER A 171 -11.63 -1.65 -18.39
C SER A 171 -12.13 -3.03 -18.84
N ASP A 172 -11.60 -3.55 -19.97
CA ASP A 172 -11.95 -4.87 -20.50
C ASP A 172 -11.41 -6.01 -19.60
N LEU A 173 -10.29 -5.78 -18.91
CA LEU A 173 -9.76 -6.72 -17.91
C LEU A 173 -10.68 -6.84 -16.69
N LEU A 174 -11.52 -5.84 -16.45
CA LEU A 174 -12.44 -5.79 -15.31
C LEU A 174 -13.84 -6.31 -15.68
N GLU A 175 -14.04 -6.81 -16.91
CA GLU A 175 -15.32 -7.37 -17.34
C GLU A 175 -15.73 -8.53 -16.41
N GLY A 176 -16.95 -8.49 -15.87
CA GLY A 176 -17.44 -9.44 -14.88
C GLY A 176 -17.21 -9.04 -13.41
N HIS A 177 -16.51 -7.94 -13.16
CA HIS A 177 -16.56 -7.24 -11.88
C HIS A 177 -17.68 -6.19 -11.88
N GLU A 178 -18.65 -6.35 -10.99
CA GLU A 178 -19.66 -5.33 -10.70
C GLU A 178 -19.32 -4.68 -9.35
N PRO A 179 -18.80 -3.44 -9.33
CA PRO A 179 -18.46 -2.76 -8.09
C PRO A 179 -19.72 -2.55 -7.25
N SER A 180 -19.58 -2.65 -5.93
CA SER A 180 -20.70 -2.47 -5.04
C SER A 180 -20.94 -1.01 -4.71
N HIS A 181 -22.11 -0.49 -5.06
CA HIS A 181 -22.47 0.91 -4.80
C HIS A 181 -22.73 1.27 -3.31
N GLU A 182 -22.57 0.35 -2.36
CA GLU A 182 -22.89 0.60 -0.93
C GLU A 182 -21.92 -0.08 0.08
N GLY A 183 -20.70 -0.43 -0.33
CA GLY A 183 -19.70 -1.06 0.57
C GLY A 183 -20.08 -2.45 1.13
N LEU A 184 -21.18 -3.02 0.64
CA LEU A 184 -21.71 -4.33 1.03
C LEU A 184 -21.59 -5.39 -0.07
N GLY A 185 -20.98 -5.07 -1.21
CA GLY A 185 -20.86 -6.01 -2.32
C GLY A 185 -19.44 -6.50 -2.54
N TRP A 186 -19.27 -7.11 -3.71
CA TRP A 186 -18.17 -7.99 -4.02
C TRP A 186 -16.94 -7.17 -4.38
N THR A 187 -15.81 -7.47 -3.75
CA THR A 187 -14.51 -6.97 -4.21
C THR A 187 -14.12 -7.64 -5.52
N ILE A 188 -13.13 -7.12 -6.24
CA ILE A 188 -12.58 -7.81 -7.41
C ILE A 188 -12.05 -9.20 -7.05
N TRP A 189 -11.54 -9.36 -5.82
CA TRP A 189 -11.11 -10.64 -5.26
C TRP A 189 -12.27 -11.62 -5.04
N ASP A 190 -13.47 -11.13 -4.66
CA ASP A 190 -14.67 -11.95 -4.60
C ASP A 190 -15.12 -12.38 -6.00
N SER A 191 -15.05 -11.48 -6.99
CA SER A 191 -15.30 -11.83 -8.40
C SER A 191 -14.34 -12.91 -8.89
N LEU A 192 -13.05 -12.80 -8.55
CA LEU A 192 -12.03 -13.79 -8.90
C LEU A 192 -12.31 -15.15 -8.26
N ARG A 193 -12.54 -15.19 -6.93
CA ARG A 193 -12.86 -16.43 -6.20
C ARG A 193 -14.04 -17.19 -6.81
N GLU A 194 -14.98 -16.45 -7.38
CA GLU A 194 -16.24 -16.99 -7.86
C GLU A 194 -16.21 -17.25 -9.38
N GLY A 195 -15.05 -17.02 -10.02
CA GLY A 195 -14.79 -17.28 -11.43
C GLY A 195 -15.50 -16.33 -12.37
N ARG A 196 -15.85 -15.11 -11.91
CA ARG A 196 -16.47 -14.08 -12.75
C ARG A 196 -15.46 -13.30 -13.59
N ILE A 197 -14.25 -13.17 -13.06
CA ILE A 197 -13.07 -12.64 -13.75
C ILE A 197 -12.04 -13.77 -13.78
N SER A 198 -11.28 -13.87 -14.87
CA SER A 198 -10.20 -14.85 -14.97
C SER A 198 -9.03 -14.45 -14.07
N HIS A 199 -8.23 -15.43 -13.65
CA HIS A 199 -7.00 -15.12 -12.91
C HIS A 199 -6.04 -14.27 -13.76
N GLU A 200 -5.95 -14.53 -15.06
CA GLU A 200 -5.07 -13.81 -15.98
C GLU A 200 -5.46 -12.34 -16.10
N ASP A 201 -6.75 -12.05 -16.30
CA ASP A 201 -7.23 -10.67 -16.43
C ASP A 201 -7.12 -9.91 -15.11
N CYS A 202 -7.45 -10.56 -13.98
CA CYS A 202 -7.29 -9.94 -12.66
C CYS A 202 -5.81 -9.65 -12.34
N TRP A 203 -4.91 -10.59 -12.66
CA TRP A 203 -3.47 -10.40 -12.49
C TRP A 203 -2.94 -9.26 -13.35
N ARG A 204 -3.35 -9.19 -14.61
CA ARG A 204 -2.93 -8.13 -15.53
C ARG A 204 -3.46 -6.76 -15.13
N ALA A 205 -4.69 -6.67 -14.64
CA ALA A 205 -5.24 -5.41 -14.13
C ALA A 205 -4.48 -4.95 -12.87
N TYR A 206 -4.14 -5.88 -11.98
CA TYR A 206 -3.32 -5.58 -10.80
C TYR A 206 -1.90 -5.15 -11.18
N GLN A 207 -1.31 -5.77 -12.20
CA GLN A 207 -0.03 -5.38 -12.78
C GLN A 207 -0.07 -3.95 -13.35
N GLN A 208 -1.05 -3.62 -14.19
CA GLN A 208 -1.21 -2.27 -14.75
C GLN A 208 -1.40 -1.21 -13.66
N ASN A 209 -2.13 -1.56 -12.59
CA ASN A 209 -2.27 -0.68 -11.44
C ASN A 209 -0.95 -0.46 -10.70
N LEU A 210 -0.11 -1.50 -10.59
CA LEU A 210 1.24 -1.37 -10.05
C LEU A 210 2.15 -0.55 -10.96
N GLU A 211 2.11 -0.75 -12.27
CA GLU A 211 2.90 0.02 -13.25
C GLU A 211 2.63 1.52 -13.10
N GLY A 212 1.35 1.93 -13.06
CA GLY A 212 0.97 3.34 -12.93
C GLY A 212 1.38 3.97 -11.59
N VAL A 213 1.18 3.29 -10.46
CA VAL A 213 1.63 3.85 -9.16
C VAL A 213 3.14 3.81 -8.99
N LEU A 214 3.81 2.80 -9.54
CA LEU A 214 5.26 2.69 -9.44
C LEU A 214 5.96 3.81 -10.21
N GLU A 215 5.42 4.21 -11.36
CA GLU A 215 5.91 5.40 -12.09
C GLU A 215 5.86 6.65 -11.18
N VAL A 216 4.72 6.90 -10.53
CA VAL A 216 4.55 8.03 -9.60
C VAL A 216 5.45 7.91 -8.37
N ALA A 217 5.61 6.70 -7.82
CA ALA A 217 6.45 6.44 -6.65
C ALA A 217 7.94 6.62 -6.95
N MET A 218 8.39 6.19 -8.14
CA MET A 218 9.77 6.37 -8.60
C MET A 218 10.07 7.84 -8.87
N ASP A 219 9.17 8.56 -9.54
CA ASP A 219 9.27 10.01 -9.75
C ASP A 219 9.37 10.75 -8.41
N LEU A 220 8.48 10.45 -7.46
CA LEU A 220 8.56 10.99 -6.10
C LEU A 220 9.90 10.65 -5.43
N ALA A 221 10.37 9.40 -5.51
CA ALA A 221 11.62 8.98 -4.88
C ALA A 221 12.83 9.77 -5.38
N THR A 222 12.83 10.23 -6.64
CA THR A 222 13.90 11.10 -7.17
C THR A 222 13.91 12.50 -6.58
N ASP A 223 12.76 13.00 -6.12
CA ASP A 223 12.62 14.32 -5.50
C ASP A 223 12.88 14.31 -3.98
N LEU A 224 12.79 13.14 -3.35
CA LEU A 224 12.96 13.01 -1.91
C LEU A 224 14.46 13.00 -1.52
N PRO A 225 14.87 13.80 -0.52
CA PRO A 225 16.25 13.82 -0.08
C PRO A 225 16.60 12.55 0.70
N GLY A 226 17.88 12.18 0.67
CA GLY A 226 18.41 11.08 1.48
C GLY A 226 18.04 9.70 0.96
N ARG A 227 18.11 8.70 1.84
CA ARG A 227 17.82 7.30 1.50
C ARG A 227 16.31 7.06 1.44
N THR A 228 15.82 6.70 0.26
CA THR A 228 14.42 6.36 0.03
C THR A 228 14.26 4.84 -0.08
N VAL A 229 13.23 4.29 0.57
CA VAL A 229 12.85 2.89 0.45
C VAL A 229 11.46 2.79 -0.15
N ILE A 230 11.27 1.98 -1.19
CA ILE A 230 9.97 1.56 -1.68
C ILE A 230 9.68 0.16 -1.13
N THR A 231 8.55 0.02 -0.45
CA THR A 231 8.10 -1.23 0.18
C THR A 231 6.59 -1.38 0.11
N SER A 232 6.06 -2.41 0.76
CA SER A 232 4.63 -2.63 0.92
C SER A 232 4.27 -2.95 2.36
N ASP A 233 3.04 -2.63 2.74
CA ASP A 233 2.49 -2.97 4.03
C ASP A 233 2.10 -4.46 4.12
N HIS A 234 1.63 -5.05 3.03
CA HIS A 234 1.34 -6.48 2.88
C HIS A 234 1.20 -6.85 1.40
N GLY A 235 1.03 -8.13 1.09
CA GLY A 235 0.65 -8.58 -0.26
C GLY A 235 -0.84 -8.90 -0.38
N ASN A 236 -1.24 -9.61 -1.44
CA ASN A 236 -2.63 -9.95 -1.70
C ASN A 236 -2.77 -11.36 -2.32
N ALA A 237 -3.64 -12.19 -1.75
CA ALA A 237 -3.87 -13.54 -2.23
C ALA A 237 -4.90 -13.58 -3.37
N MET A 238 -4.67 -14.48 -4.33
CA MET A 238 -5.42 -14.65 -5.58
C MET A 238 -5.72 -16.13 -5.88
N GLY A 239 -5.77 -16.97 -4.86
CA GLY A 239 -6.06 -18.40 -4.96
C GLY A 239 -4.99 -19.30 -4.32
N GLU A 240 -3.98 -18.72 -3.65
CA GLU A 240 -2.93 -19.49 -3.02
C GLU A 240 -3.46 -20.34 -1.86
N LYS A 241 -2.83 -21.50 -1.64
CA LYS A 241 -3.21 -22.46 -0.60
C LYS A 241 -2.09 -22.54 0.44
N PRO A 242 -2.38 -22.34 1.75
CA PRO A 242 -1.47 -22.75 2.79
C PRO A 242 -1.13 -24.23 2.64
N TRP A 243 0.14 -24.61 2.83
CA TRP A 243 0.59 -25.99 2.62
C TRP A 243 -0.18 -27.05 3.44
N TRP A 244 -0.79 -26.63 4.56
CA TRP A 244 -1.57 -27.47 5.47
C TRP A 244 -3.09 -27.42 5.22
N SER A 245 -3.57 -26.60 4.29
CA SER A 245 -5.00 -26.37 4.05
C SER A 245 -5.36 -26.50 2.58
N PRO A 246 -6.50 -27.15 2.22
CA PRO A 246 -7.01 -27.10 0.87
C PRO A 246 -7.74 -25.79 0.54
N VAL A 247 -7.92 -24.90 1.51
CA VAL A 247 -8.65 -23.63 1.34
C VAL A 247 -7.78 -22.63 0.58
N GLU A 248 -8.27 -22.18 -0.58
CA GLU A 248 -7.69 -21.08 -1.35
C GLU A 248 -7.90 -19.77 -0.64
N LEU A 249 -6.88 -18.92 -0.59
CA LEU A 249 -6.93 -17.59 -0.02
C LEU A 249 -7.13 -16.58 -1.14
N TYR A 250 -8.00 -15.61 -0.87
CA TYR A 250 -8.27 -14.47 -1.72
C TYR A 250 -8.29 -13.21 -0.86
N ASN A 251 -7.91 -12.08 -1.46
CA ASN A 251 -7.75 -10.80 -0.76
C ASN A 251 -6.62 -10.89 0.29
N HIS A 252 -6.70 -10.10 1.36
CA HIS A 252 -5.69 -10.01 2.41
C HIS A 252 -6.26 -10.32 3.80
N PRO A 253 -6.64 -11.58 4.08
CA PRO A 253 -7.25 -11.93 5.35
C PRO A 253 -6.34 -11.63 6.54
N HIS A 254 -6.96 -11.06 7.58
CA HIS A 254 -6.30 -10.70 8.84
C HIS A 254 -5.65 -11.91 9.52
N ASP A 255 -4.41 -11.75 9.99
CA ASP A 255 -3.66 -12.77 10.74
C ASP A 255 -3.55 -14.15 10.04
N VAL A 256 -3.58 -14.17 8.71
CA VAL A 256 -3.34 -15.36 7.88
C VAL A 256 -1.96 -15.25 7.22
N TRP A 257 -1.06 -16.13 7.63
CA TRP A 257 0.36 -16.10 7.31
C TRP A 257 0.71 -17.01 6.13
N HIS A 258 0.45 -16.50 4.92
CA HIS A 258 0.96 -17.07 3.66
C HIS A 258 2.04 -16.14 3.08
N PRO A 259 3.15 -16.64 2.50
CA PRO A 259 4.23 -15.79 1.98
C PRO A 259 3.75 -14.66 1.05
N VAL A 260 2.80 -14.94 0.14
CA VAL A 260 2.21 -13.90 -0.75
C VAL A 260 1.51 -12.74 -0.03
N LEU A 261 1.24 -12.86 1.28
CA LEU A 261 0.61 -11.83 2.09
C LEU A 261 1.60 -11.03 2.94
N TYR A 262 2.75 -11.60 3.30
CA TYR A 262 3.70 -10.93 4.21
C TYR A 262 5.10 -10.72 3.62
N GLU A 263 5.51 -11.47 2.60
CA GLU A 263 6.76 -11.20 1.89
C GLU A 263 6.54 -10.01 0.96
N VAL A 264 7.14 -8.88 1.32
CA VAL A 264 6.97 -7.59 0.64
C VAL A 264 8.31 -7.12 0.06
N PRO A 265 8.29 -6.31 -1.02
CA PRO A 265 9.51 -5.75 -1.56
C PRO A 265 10.19 -4.81 -0.56
N TRP A 266 11.51 -4.73 -0.60
CA TRP A 266 12.31 -3.71 0.07
C TRP A 266 13.36 -3.23 -0.92
N ALA A 267 13.04 -2.15 -1.63
CA ALA A 267 13.86 -1.57 -2.68
C ALA A 267 14.46 -0.24 -2.20
N VAL A 268 15.78 -0.16 -2.13
CA VAL A 268 16.51 1.02 -1.65
C VAL A 268 16.96 1.86 -2.84
N ILE A 269 16.66 3.15 -2.78
CA ILE A 269 17.15 4.19 -3.67
C ILE A 269 18.03 5.11 -2.82
N ASP A 270 19.32 5.18 -3.14
CA ASP A 270 20.19 6.16 -2.52
C ASP A 270 19.91 7.52 -3.18
N GLY A 271 19.44 8.50 -2.41
CA GLY A 271 19.21 9.84 -2.92
C GLY A 271 20.52 10.51 -3.34
N THR A 272 20.40 11.52 -4.19
CA THR A 272 21.53 12.40 -4.48
C THR A 272 21.84 13.19 -3.20
N ASN A 273 22.97 12.88 -2.55
CA ASN A 273 23.48 13.73 -1.48
C ASN A 273 23.60 15.17 -2.02
N THR A 274 22.76 16.09 -1.55
CA THR A 274 23.09 17.53 -1.57
C THR A 274 24.19 17.77 -0.54
N SER A 275 25.36 17.20 -0.80
CA SER A 275 26.62 17.56 -0.17
C SER A 275 27.37 18.40 -1.18
N GLU A 276 27.09 19.71 -1.19
CA GLU A 276 28.09 20.76 -1.39
C GLU A 276 27.41 22.12 -1.17
N GLY A 277 27.64 22.69 0.02
CA GLY A 277 27.49 24.12 0.25
C GLY A 277 28.57 24.88 -0.51
N GLY A 278 28.31 25.15 -1.79
CA GLY A 278 29.09 26.06 -2.63
C GLY A 278 28.19 27.16 -3.18
N ASP A 279 28.41 28.39 -2.71
CA ASP A 279 27.86 29.69 -3.15
C ASP A 279 26.70 29.66 -4.16
N GLU A 280 25.47 29.62 -3.63
CA GLU A 280 24.25 29.90 -4.41
C GLU A 280 24.08 31.39 -4.74
N SER A 281 24.93 32.30 -4.20
CA SER A 281 24.84 33.73 -4.48
C SER A 281 25.26 34.10 -5.90
N ASP A 282 26.23 33.39 -6.47
CA ASP A 282 26.81 33.76 -7.77
C ASP A 282 25.93 33.30 -8.93
N SER A 283 25.23 32.16 -8.78
CA SER A 283 24.37 31.62 -9.86
C SER A 283 23.06 32.40 -10.08
N VAL A 284 22.54 33.04 -9.03
CA VAL A 284 21.31 33.84 -9.12
C VAL A 284 21.61 35.20 -9.75
N GLN A 285 22.75 35.82 -9.44
CA GLN A 285 23.16 37.07 -10.09
C GLN A 285 23.46 36.87 -11.57
N ASP A 286 24.13 35.78 -11.96
CA ASP A 286 24.41 35.47 -13.37
C ASP A 286 23.13 35.19 -14.17
N ARG A 287 22.13 34.55 -13.56
CA ARG A 287 20.82 34.31 -14.20
C ARG A 287 19.97 35.56 -14.34
N LEU A 288 20.04 36.49 -13.37
CA LEU A 288 19.34 37.78 -13.43
C LEU A 288 19.98 38.74 -14.45
N ALA A 289 21.31 38.70 -14.60
CA ALA A 289 22.03 39.46 -15.63
C ALA A 289 21.72 38.95 -17.05
N ALA A 290 21.64 37.62 -17.25
CA ALA A 290 21.28 37.03 -18.54
C ALA A 290 19.83 37.32 -18.98
N LEU A 291 18.94 37.64 -18.03
CA LEU A 291 17.55 38.02 -18.28
C LEU A 291 17.33 39.53 -18.33
N GLY A 292 18.39 40.35 -18.19
CA GLY A 292 18.32 41.81 -18.31
C GLY A 292 17.69 42.53 -17.12
N TYR A 293 17.71 41.92 -15.92
CA TYR A 293 17.09 42.47 -14.71
C TYR A 293 18.08 43.04 -13.69
N ALA A 294 19.36 43.20 -14.04
CA ALA A 294 20.35 43.87 -13.20
C ALA A 294 21.19 44.85 -14.04
N ASP A 295 21.31 46.09 -13.55
CA ASP A 295 22.14 47.18 -14.12
C ASP A 295 23.65 46.96 -13.87
#